data_AF-A0A2D5IC94-F1
#
_entry.id   AF-A0A2D5IC94-F1
#
_cell.length_a   1.000
_cell.length_b   1.000
_cell.length_c   1.000
_cell.angle_alpha   90.00
_cell.angle_beta   90.00
_cell.angle_gamma   90.00
#
_symmetry.space_group_name_H-M   'P 1'
#
loop_
_entity.id
_entity.type
_entity.pdbx_description
1 polymer ?
#
loop_
_entity_poly.entity_id
_entity_poly.type
_entity_poly.pdbx_seq_one_letter_code
_entity_poly.pdbx_strand_id
1 'polypeptide(L)'
;MVSLALGTLNVSVQYLFKPKGRLTWHYRRHVPVSVKAHYPQPHILKSLQTRDDVEAAKLATELNRHYEEEFSRLERGLPKTHAQPTYDLALEKLNTFGLYRNAINDQSAPVDAA
;
A
#
# COMPACT_ATOMS: atom_id res chain seq x y z
N MET A 1 5.70 -5.35 20.43
CA MET A 1 6.86 -5.51 19.53
C MET A 1 7.32 -6.96 19.64
N VAL A 2 7.69 -7.60 18.54
CA VAL A 2 8.21 -8.99 18.53
C VAL A 2 9.66 -8.95 18.06
N SER A 3 10.53 -9.69 18.73
CA SER A 3 11.91 -9.90 18.29
C SER A 3 11.99 -11.22 17.52
N LEU A 4 12.53 -11.17 16.32
CA LEU A 4 12.77 -12.34 15.47
C LEU A 4 14.26 -12.59 15.33
N ALA A 5 14.66 -13.85 15.40
CA ALA A 5 16.00 -14.29 15.04
C ALA A 5 16.04 -14.57 13.53
N LEU A 6 16.71 -13.70 12.77
CA LEU A 6 16.94 -13.84 11.34
C LEU A 6 18.37 -14.36 11.15
N GLY A 7 18.57 -15.67 11.28
CA GLY A 7 19.89 -16.28 11.29
C GLY A 7 20.69 -15.88 12.54
N THR A 8 21.78 -15.13 12.36
CA THR A 8 22.63 -14.64 13.46
C THR A 8 22.19 -13.29 14.03
N LEU A 9 21.24 -12.60 13.37
CA LEU A 9 20.78 -11.27 13.76
C LEU A 9 19.44 -11.35 14.49
N ASN A 10 19.31 -10.60 15.58
CA ASN A 10 18.03 -10.40 16.26
C ASN A 10 17.45 -9.06 15.84
N VAL A 11 16.30 -9.08 15.16
CA VAL A 11 15.62 -7.88 14.66
C VAL A 11 14.31 -7.69 15.41
N SER A 12 14.10 -6.50 15.95
CA SER A 12 12.82 -6.11 16.55
C SER A 12 11.89 -5.55 15.48
N VAL A 13 10.79 -6.24 15.21
CA VAL A 13 9.79 -5.82 14.23
C VAL A 13 8.59 -5.22 14.97
N GLN A 14 8.24 -3.99 14.59
CA GLN A 14 7.06 -3.31 15.15
C GLN A 14 5.78 -3.93 14.61
N TYR A 15 4.73 -3.96 15.44
CA TYR A 15 3.37 -4.37 15.08
C TYR A 15 3.21 -5.81 14.56
N LEU A 16 4.27 -6.59 14.52
CA LEU A 16 4.21 -8.01 14.22
C LEU A 16 3.65 -8.78 15.42
N PHE A 17 2.75 -9.73 15.17
CA PHE A 17 2.06 -10.51 16.19
C PHE A 17 1.80 -11.95 15.71
N LYS A 18 2.13 -12.95 16.53
CA LYS A 18 1.78 -14.35 16.30
C LYS A 18 0.73 -14.79 17.34
N PRO A 19 -0.52 -15.09 16.94
CA PRO A 19 -1.52 -15.61 17.85
C PRO A 19 -1.11 -16.99 18.37
N LYS A 20 -1.35 -17.24 19.67
CA LYS A 20 -1.13 -18.57 20.26
C LYS A 20 -1.98 -19.61 19.51
N GLY A 21 -1.36 -20.74 19.14
CA GLY A 21 -2.03 -21.82 18.41
C GLY A 21 -2.22 -21.58 16.92
N ARG A 22 -1.74 -20.45 16.36
CA ARG A 22 -1.72 -20.22 14.91
C ARG A 22 -0.29 -20.20 14.38
N LEU A 23 -0.13 -20.71 13.16
CA LEU A 23 1.16 -20.74 12.46
C LEU A 23 1.41 -19.47 11.65
N THR A 24 0.37 -18.70 11.35
CA THR A 24 0.44 -17.51 10.50
C THR A 24 0.73 -16.26 11.31
N TRP A 25 1.56 -15.39 10.74
CA TRP A 25 1.85 -14.07 11.27
C TRP A 25 0.72 -13.08 10.98
N HIS A 26 0.54 -12.13 11.89
CA HIS A 26 -0.42 -11.04 11.78
C HIS A 26 0.26 -9.70 12.04
N TYR A 27 -0.23 -8.68 11.34
CA TYR A 27 0.04 -7.29 11.66
C TYR A 27 -1.06 -6.75 12.58
N ARG A 28 -0.66 -6.19 13.72
CA ARG A 28 -1.56 -5.61 14.71
C ARG A 28 -1.03 -4.25 15.16
N ARG A 29 -1.80 -3.19 14.86
CA ARG A 29 -1.48 -1.81 15.24
C ARG A 29 -2.71 -1.06 15.77
N HIS A 30 -2.51 -0.20 16.76
CA HIS A 30 -3.55 0.71 17.23
C HIS A 30 -3.65 1.93 16.29
N VAL A 31 -4.87 2.36 15.96
CA VAL A 31 -5.10 3.54 15.13
C VAL A 31 -4.83 4.81 15.97
N PRO A 32 -4.00 5.75 15.51
CA PRO A 32 -3.75 6.99 16.25
C PRO A 32 -5.05 7.74 16.57
N VAL A 33 -5.08 8.42 17.72
CA VAL A 33 -6.29 9.14 18.19
C VAL A 33 -6.74 10.21 17.19
N SER A 34 -5.77 10.90 16.57
CA SER A 34 -5.97 11.92 15.54
C SER A 34 -6.82 11.44 14.36
N VAL A 35 -6.62 10.19 13.93
CA VAL A 35 -7.25 9.63 12.72
C VAL A 35 -8.32 8.57 13.02
N LYS A 36 -8.60 8.33 14.30
CA LYS A 36 -9.51 7.27 14.78
C LYS A 36 -10.92 7.38 14.19
N ALA A 37 -11.40 8.61 13.96
CA ALA A 37 -12.71 8.87 13.36
C ALA A 37 -12.86 8.29 11.93
N HIS A 38 -11.76 8.09 11.21
CA HIS A 38 -11.77 7.57 9.84
C HIS A 38 -11.75 6.04 9.77
N TYR A 39 -11.66 5.32 10.89
CA TYR A 39 -11.61 3.86 10.92
C TYR A 39 -12.80 3.27 11.67
N PRO A 40 -13.37 2.15 11.18
CA PRO A 40 -14.48 1.49 11.86
C PRO A 40 -14.05 0.82 13.18
N GLN A 41 -12.76 0.48 13.31
CA GLN A 41 -12.21 -0.20 14.48
C GLN A 41 -10.99 0.55 15.02
N PRO A 42 -10.78 0.54 16.35
CA PRO A 42 -9.63 1.21 16.98
C PRO A 42 -8.29 0.50 16.73
N HIS A 43 -8.32 -0.73 16.22
CA HIS A 43 -7.14 -1.51 15.92
C HIS A 43 -7.22 -2.03 14.49
N ILE A 44 -6.07 -2.02 13.82
CA ILE A 44 -5.86 -2.68 12.53
C ILE A 44 -5.32 -4.07 12.84
N LEU A 45 -6.03 -5.09 12.39
CA LEU A 45 -5.60 -6.49 12.44
C LEU A 45 -5.64 -7.08 11.04
N LYS A 46 -4.49 -7.48 10.51
CA LYS A 46 -4.37 -8.10 9.19
C LYS A 46 -3.55 -9.39 9.29
N SER A 47 -4.03 -10.45 8.64
CA SER A 47 -3.23 -11.66 8.46
C SER A 47 -2.17 -11.40 7.40
N LEU A 48 -0.91 -11.70 7.69
CA LEU A 48 0.18 -11.66 6.72
C LEU A 48 0.24 -12.95 5.89
N GLN A 49 -0.60 -13.95 6.22
CA GLN A 49 -0.75 -15.24 5.53
C GLN A 49 0.53 -16.07 5.36
N THR A 50 1.66 -15.62 5.91
CA THR A 50 2.93 -16.34 5.90
C THR A 50 3.25 -16.96 7.26
N ARG A 51 4.04 -18.03 7.21
CA ARG A 51 4.64 -18.70 8.38
C ARG A 51 6.13 -18.36 8.52
N ASP A 52 6.75 -17.86 7.44
CA ASP A 52 8.16 -17.48 7.42
C ASP A 52 8.36 -16.15 8.17
N ASP A 53 9.30 -16.16 9.10
CA ASP A 53 9.62 -15.03 9.96
C ASP A 53 10.26 -13.87 9.17
N VAL A 54 11.11 -14.18 8.17
CA VAL A 54 11.77 -13.17 7.33
C VAL A 54 10.75 -12.48 6.45
N GLU A 55 9.89 -13.26 5.79
CA GLU A 55 8.83 -12.74 4.93
C GLU A 55 7.82 -11.93 5.75
N ALA A 56 7.43 -12.43 6.93
CA ALA A 56 6.53 -11.71 7.84
C ALA A 56 7.10 -10.35 8.27
N ALA A 57 8.41 -10.29 8.56
CA ALA A 57 9.08 -9.04 8.91
C ALA A 57 9.04 -8.01 7.76
N LYS A 58 9.31 -8.47 6.53
CA LYS A 58 9.23 -7.62 5.32
C LYS A 58 7.83 -7.09 5.11
N LEU A 59 6.83 -7.97 5.10
CA LEU A 59 5.43 -7.61 4.89
C LEU A 59 4.90 -6.68 5.98
N ALA A 60 5.25 -6.92 7.25
CA ALA A 60 4.85 -6.03 8.34
C ALA A 60 5.47 -4.63 8.22
N THR A 61 6.72 -4.55 7.78
CA THR A 61 7.42 -3.27 7.60
C THR A 61 6.81 -2.47 6.45
N GLU A 62 6.54 -3.13 5.32
CA GLU A 62 5.87 -2.51 4.17
C GLU A 62 4.46 -2.04 4.50
N LEU A 63 3.68 -2.90 5.16
CA LEU A 63 2.33 -2.56 5.59
C LEU A 63 2.33 -1.41 6.61
N ASN A 64 3.31 -1.37 7.52
CA ASN A 64 3.47 -0.25 8.42
C ASN A 64 3.73 1.05 7.67
N ARG A 65 4.65 1.04 6.70
CA ARG A 65 4.95 2.22 5.87
C ARG A 65 3.68 2.75 5.19
N HIS A 66 2.89 1.87 4.58
CA HIS A 66 1.61 2.23 3.96
C HIS A 66 0.65 2.89 4.95
N TYR A 67 0.50 2.31 6.16
CA TYR A 67 -0.38 2.91 7.17
C TYR A 67 0.14 4.23 7.73
N GLU A 68 1.45 4.42 7.90
CA GLU A 68 2.01 5.72 8.30
C GLU A 68 1.70 6.80 7.26
N GLU A 69 1.83 6.47 5.97
CA GLU A 69 1.48 7.37 4.87
C GLU A 69 -0.02 7.70 4.90
N GLU A 70 -0.88 6.71 5.06
CA GLU A 70 -2.33 6.89 5.18
C GLU A 70 -2.70 7.77 6.39
N PHE A 71 -2.08 7.53 7.55
CA PHE A 71 -2.30 8.34 8.75
C PHE A 71 -1.82 9.78 8.55
N SER A 72 -0.60 9.98 8.04
CA SER A 72 -0.09 11.32 7.77
C SER A 72 -0.95 12.10 6.78
N ARG A 73 -1.62 11.42 5.83
CA ARG A 73 -2.55 12.06 4.91
C ARG A 73 -3.83 12.49 5.61
N LEU A 74 -4.43 11.60 6.39
CA LEU A 74 -5.64 11.89 7.16
C LEU A 74 -5.44 13.03 8.15
N GLU A 75 -4.29 13.09 8.82
CA GLU A 75 -3.94 14.19 9.72
C GLU A 75 -3.86 15.54 9.01
N ARG A 76 -3.54 15.54 7.71
CA ARG A 76 -3.54 16.74 6.85
C ARG A 76 -4.92 17.01 6.22
N GLY A 77 -5.95 16.25 6.58
CA GLY A 77 -7.29 16.35 5.99
C GLY A 77 -7.41 15.80 4.57
N LEU A 78 -6.43 15.02 4.10
CA LEU A 78 -6.44 14.39 2.77
C LEU A 78 -7.17 13.03 2.81
N PRO A 79 -7.70 12.55 1.67
CA PRO A 79 -8.29 11.22 1.57
C PRO A 79 -7.28 10.11 1.90
N LYS A 80 -7.81 9.01 2.47
CA LYS A 80 -7.04 7.80 2.85
C LYS A 80 -6.16 7.27 1.72
N THR A 81 -6.80 6.99 0.58
CA THR A 81 -6.09 6.49 -0.60
C THR A 81 -5.56 7.68 -1.39
N HIS A 82 -4.40 7.49 -2.01
CA HIS A 82 -3.98 8.39 -3.09
C HIS A 82 -5.07 8.41 -4.16
N ALA A 83 -5.45 9.60 -4.61
CA ALA A 83 -6.18 9.69 -5.87
C ALA A 83 -5.32 9.01 -6.94
N GLN A 84 -5.95 8.27 -7.86
CA GLN A 84 -5.23 7.76 -9.03
C GLN A 84 -4.45 8.93 -9.64
N PRO A 85 -3.17 8.73 -10.01
CA PRO A 85 -2.41 9.76 -10.71
C PRO A 85 -3.27 10.28 -11.85
N THR A 86 -3.36 11.60 -12.01
CA THR A 86 -4.16 12.23 -13.07
C THR A 86 -3.84 11.64 -14.44
N TYR A 87 -2.58 11.19 -14.63
CA TYR A 87 -2.12 10.46 -15.79
C TYR A 87 -2.85 9.12 -16.02
N ASP A 88 -2.94 8.26 -15.01
CA ASP A 88 -3.61 6.95 -15.14
C ASP A 88 -5.11 7.11 -15.36
N LEU A 89 -5.73 8.09 -14.68
CA LEU A 89 -7.13 8.45 -14.92
C LEU A 89 -7.34 8.99 -16.34
N ALA A 90 -6.41 9.81 -16.84
CA ALA A 90 -6.45 10.31 -18.21
C ALA A 90 -6.28 9.17 -19.21
N LEU A 91 -5.36 8.23 -19.00
CA LEU A 91 -5.19 7.04 -19.83
C LEU A 91 -6.44 6.15 -19.84
N GLU A 92 -7.04 5.90 -18.68
CA GLU A 92 -8.29 5.14 -18.58
C GLU A 92 -9.41 5.80 -19.38
N LYS A 93 -9.57 7.13 -19.26
CA LYS A 93 -10.55 7.88 -20.04
C LYS A 93 -10.24 7.86 -21.54
N LEU A 94 -8.98 8.09 -21.93
CA LEU A 94 -8.56 8.04 -23.34
C LEU A 94 -8.77 6.66 -23.96
N ASN A 95 -8.52 5.58 -23.20
CA ASN A 95 -8.81 4.21 -23.62
C ASN A 95 -10.31 3.95 -23.74
N THR A 96 -11.11 4.43 -22.78
CA THR A 96 -12.58 4.31 -22.78
C THR A 96 -13.19 4.91 -24.05
N PHE A 97 -12.67 6.04 -24.52
CA PHE A 97 -13.11 6.68 -25.76
C PHE A 97 -12.33 6.22 -27.00
N GLY A 98 -11.43 5.23 -26.88
CA GLY A 98 -10.61 4.70 -27.99
C GLY A 98 -9.56 5.68 -28.53
N LEU A 99 -9.37 6.83 -27.90
CA LEU A 99 -8.48 7.90 -28.37
C LEU A 99 -7.00 7.55 -28.22
N TYR A 100 -6.64 6.74 -27.22
CA TYR A 100 -5.25 6.37 -26.98
C TYR A 100 -4.67 5.47 -28.07
N ARG A 101 -5.46 4.51 -28.57
CA ARG A 101 -5.04 3.56 -29.61
C ARG A 101 -4.93 4.23 -30.98
N ASN A 102 -5.80 5.21 -31.24
CA ASN A 102 -5.80 5.97 -32.49
C ASN A 102 -4.59 6.91 -32.55
N ALA A 103 -4.21 7.57 -31.45
CA ALA A 103 -3.04 8.46 -31.41
C ALA A 103 -1.70 7.74 -31.62
N ILE A 104 -1.58 6.47 -31.22
CA ILE A 104 -0.36 5.67 -31.42
C ILE A 104 -0.27 5.12 -32.85
N ASN A 105 -1.41 4.82 -33.48
CA ASN A 105 -1.47 4.36 -34.87
C ASN A 105 -1.40 5.50 -35.89
N ASP A 106 -1.66 6.74 -35.48
CA ASP A 106 -1.59 7.91 -36.36
C ASP A 106 -0.14 8.42 -36.49
N GLN A 107 0.73 7.58 -37.07
CA GLN A 107 2.00 8.02 -37.67
C GLN A 107 1.79 8.67 -39.05
N SER A 108 0.56 9.02 -39.39
CA SER A 108 0.21 9.76 -40.62
C SER A 108 0.51 11.25 -40.46
N ALA A 109 1.73 11.61 -40.07
CA ALA A 109 2.18 12.97 -40.32
C ALA A 109 2.28 13.14 -41.85
N PRO A 110 1.59 14.11 -42.48
CA PRO A 110 1.90 14.45 -43.85
C PRO A 110 3.32 15.00 -43.87
N VAL A 111 4.24 14.18 -44.39
CA VAL A 111 5.46 14.70 -44.99
C VAL A 111 4.96 15.47 -46.21
N ASP A 112 4.92 16.80 -46.14
CA ASP A 112 5.33 17.70 -47.21
C ASP A 112 4.86 19.14 -46.98
N ALA A 113 5.83 20.04 -46.90
CA ALA A 113 5.77 21.39 -47.47
C ALA A 113 7.21 21.94 -47.58
N ALA A 114 7.93 21.52 -48.63
CA ALA A 114 9.09 22.21 -49.18
C ALA A 114 8.80 22.58 -50.64
#